data_AF-A0A382QPZ4-F1
#
_entry.id   AF-A0A382QPZ4-F1
#
_cell.length_a   1.000
_cell.length_b   1.000
_cell.length_c   1.000
_cell.angle_alpha   90.00
_cell.angle_beta   90.00
_cell.angle_gamma   90.00
#
_symmetry.space_group_name_H-M   'P 1'
#
loop_
_entity.id
_entity.type
_entity.pdbx_description
1 polymer ?
#
loop_
_entity_poly.entity_id
_entity_poly.type
_entity_poly.pdbx_seq_one_letter_code
_entity_poly.pdbx_strand_id
1 'polypeptide(L)'
;MNFRALTQILIPAATFLVVSCGSEFDGSYSGNVNGKKIVLHLDEDKKAQITGYFPDALEGTWKEEDILGKSAIWVSFEGPTEKPFRLRFELQPEGKDLRVTGIKARPLGKGTRLTPIELKGTPILSPSDPKI
;
A
#
# COMPACT_ATOMS: atom_id res chain seq x y z
N MET A 1 26.26 -63.46 1.76
CA MET A 1 25.09 -62.54 1.76
C MET A 1 25.38 -61.41 2.73
N ASN A 2 25.53 -60.19 2.21
CA ASN A 2 25.97 -59.02 2.96
C ASN A 2 24.77 -58.31 3.58
N PHE A 3 24.72 -58.18 4.91
CA PHE A 3 23.77 -57.29 5.59
C PHE A 3 24.45 -55.95 5.86
N ARG A 4 24.01 -54.90 5.16
CA ARG A 4 24.40 -53.51 5.42
C ARG A 4 23.53 -52.96 6.54
N ALA A 5 24.13 -52.57 7.65
CA ALA A 5 23.49 -51.77 8.68
C ALA A 5 23.36 -50.32 8.19
N LEU A 6 22.13 -49.84 8.05
CA LEU A 6 21.83 -48.45 7.67
C LEU A 6 21.86 -47.57 8.93
N THR A 7 22.77 -46.61 8.93
CA THR A 7 22.90 -45.54 9.93
C THR A 7 21.68 -44.61 9.84
N GLN A 8 20.85 -44.58 10.88
CA GLN A 8 19.77 -43.59 11.00
C GLN A 8 20.36 -42.25 11.49
N ILE A 9 20.48 -41.29 10.58
CA ILE A 9 20.77 -39.90 10.92
C ILE A 9 19.43 -39.24 11.29
N LEU A 10 19.25 -38.96 12.58
CA LEU A 10 18.12 -38.20 13.10
C LEU A 10 18.39 -36.70 12.81
N ILE A 11 17.71 -36.13 11.81
CA ILE A 11 17.74 -34.68 11.55
C ILE A 11 16.57 -34.07 12.35
N PRO A 12 16.80 -33.27 13.41
CA PRO A 12 15.72 -32.54 14.04
C PRO A 12 15.24 -31.44 13.08
N ALA A 13 14.01 -31.60 12.59
CA ALA A 13 13.31 -30.60 11.80
C ALA A 13 13.08 -29.34 12.65
N ALA A 14 13.89 -28.32 12.41
CA ALA A 14 13.68 -26.98 12.96
C ALA A 14 12.50 -26.33 12.22
N THR A 15 11.31 -26.43 12.78
CA THR A 15 10.11 -25.73 12.32
C THR A 15 10.28 -24.23 12.58
N PHE A 16 10.84 -23.50 11.63
CA PHE A 16 10.79 -22.04 11.60
C PHE A 16 9.35 -21.61 11.35
N LEU A 17 8.64 -21.26 12.43
CA LEU A 17 7.40 -20.49 12.34
C LEU A 17 7.76 -19.05 11.93
N VAL A 18 7.81 -18.80 10.62
CA VAL A 18 7.78 -17.43 10.09
C VAL A 18 6.37 -16.88 10.34
N VAL A 19 6.20 -16.23 11.49
CA VAL A 19 5.06 -15.35 11.74
C VAL A 19 5.30 -14.14 10.81
N SER A 20 4.64 -14.12 9.66
CA SER A 20 4.63 -12.90 8.82
C SER A 20 4.02 -11.79 9.67
N CYS A 21 4.80 -10.74 9.88
CA CYS A 21 4.39 -9.52 10.57
C CYS A 21 3.82 -8.56 9.52
N GLY A 22 2.73 -8.97 8.86
CA GLY A 22 1.96 -8.09 7.98
C GLY A 22 1.25 -7.02 8.81
N SER A 23 1.03 -5.84 8.22
CA SER A 23 0.17 -4.83 8.84
C SER A 23 -1.30 -5.22 8.70
N GLU A 24 -2.17 -4.65 9.55
CA GLU A 24 -3.62 -4.84 9.39
C GLU A 24 -4.20 -4.16 8.13
N PHE A 25 -3.42 -3.31 7.46
CA PHE A 25 -3.84 -2.54 6.29
C PHE A 25 -3.41 -3.17 4.97
N ASP A 26 -2.61 -4.24 4.99
CA ASP A 26 -2.13 -4.91 3.79
C ASP A 26 -3.31 -5.43 2.97
N GLY A 27 -3.29 -5.19 1.65
CA GLY A 27 -4.33 -5.63 0.73
C GLY A 27 -4.73 -4.61 -0.32
N SER A 28 -5.79 -4.93 -1.05
CA SER A 28 -6.33 -4.10 -2.13
C SER A 28 -7.63 -3.42 -1.71
N TYR A 29 -7.77 -2.16 -2.07
CA TYR A 29 -8.92 -1.32 -1.80
C TYR A 29 -9.37 -0.64 -3.08
N SER A 30 -10.68 -0.54 -3.30
CA SER A 30 -11.24 0.10 -4.48
C SER A 30 -12.35 1.09 -4.13
N GLY A 31 -12.50 2.12 -4.94
CA GLY A 31 -13.52 3.14 -4.73
C GLY A 31 -13.52 4.20 -5.82
N ASN A 32 -14.39 5.20 -5.66
CA ASN A 32 -14.45 6.35 -6.55
C ASN A 32 -13.88 7.58 -5.85
N VAL A 33 -12.83 8.17 -6.43
CA VAL A 33 -12.16 9.36 -5.92
C VAL A 33 -12.15 10.42 -7.01
N ASN A 34 -12.73 11.60 -6.75
CA ASN A 34 -12.82 12.69 -7.72
C ASN A 34 -13.40 12.27 -9.09
N GLY A 35 -14.40 11.38 -9.08
CA GLY A 35 -15.05 10.86 -10.28
C GLY A 35 -14.25 9.79 -11.04
N LYS A 36 -13.12 9.31 -10.48
CA LYS A 36 -12.30 8.24 -11.05
C LYS A 36 -12.45 6.98 -10.20
N LYS A 37 -12.71 5.85 -10.84
CA LYS A 37 -12.61 4.54 -10.19
C LYS A 37 -11.13 4.20 -10.02
N ILE A 38 -10.71 3.91 -8.79
CA ILE A 38 -9.33 3.56 -8.48
C ILE A 38 -9.24 2.21 -7.80
N VAL A 39 -8.07 1.59 -7.89
CA VAL A 39 -7.65 0.47 -7.05
C VAL A 39 -6.31 0.84 -6.42
N LEU A 40 -6.25 0.76 -5.10
CA LEU A 40 -5.08 0.99 -4.26
C LEU A 40 -4.63 -0.35 -3.68
N HIS A 41 -3.36 -0.70 -3.84
CA HIS A 41 -2.76 -1.88 -3.22
C HIS A 41 -1.69 -1.44 -2.21
N LEU A 42 -1.76 -1.98 -0.99
CA LEU A 42 -0.80 -1.78 0.10
C LEU A 42 -0.13 -3.13 0.38
N ASP A 43 1.18 -3.21 0.17
CA ASP A 43 1.98 -4.42 0.34
C ASP A 43 2.61 -4.45 1.75
N GLU A 44 2.86 -5.66 2.28
CA GLU A 44 3.56 -5.90 3.56
C GLU A 44 4.94 -5.24 3.60
N ASP A 45 5.62 -5.10 2.44
CA ASP A 45 6.92 -4.45 2.27
C ASP A 45 6.88 -2.91 2.32
N LYS A 46 5.76 -2.32 2.74
CA LYS A 46 5.51 -0.87 2.70
C LYS A 46 5.55 -0.27 1.28
N LYS A 47 5.39 -1.12 0.26
CA LYS A 47 5.20 -0.72 -1.14
C LYS A 47 3.73 -0.50 -1.43
N ALA A 48 3.43 0.41 -2.35
CA ALA A 48 2.07 0.69 -2.75
C ALA A 48 1.96 0.83 -4.27
N GLN A 49 0.80 0.46 -4.80
CA GLN A 49 0.45 0.69 -6.20
C GLN A 49 -0.95 1.29 -6.30
N ILE A 50 -1.16 2.20 -7.26
CA ILE A 50 -2.49 2.73 -7.58
C ILE A 50 -2.74 2.70 -9.08
N THR A 51 -3.95 2.27 -9.45
CA THR A 51 -4.45 2.30 -10.84
C THR A 51 -5.72 3.16 -10.94
N GLY A 52 -6.01 3.65 -12.15
CA GLY A 52 -7.24 4.40 -12.46
C GLY A 52 -7.25 5.89 -12.05
N TYR A 53 -6.35 6.32 -11.16
CA TYR A 53 -6.22 7.74 -10.81
C TYR A 53 -5.44 8.53 -11.87
N PHE A 54 -4.37 7.93 -12.39
CA PHE A 54 -3.53 8.42 -13.48
C PHE A 54 -3.62 7.43 -14.67
N PRO A 55 -3.32 7.85 -15.92
CA PRO A 55 -3.37 6.93 -17.08
C PRO A 55 -2.54 5.67 -16.88
N ASP A 56 -1.32 5.82 -16.36
CA ASP A 56 -0.44 4.72 -16.00
C ASP A 56 -0.60 4.36 -14.52
N ALA A 57 -0.31 3.09 -14.18
CA ALA A 57 -0.19 2.68 -12.80
C ALA A 57 0.96 3.45 -12.13
N LEU A 58 0.73 3.94 -10.91
CA LEU A 58 1.78 4.61 -10.15
C LEU A 58 2.23 3.69 -9.01
N GLU A 59 3.54 3.62 -8.83
CA GLU A 59 4.18 2.90 -7.74
C GLU A 59 4.66 3.88 -6.67
N GLY A 60 4.75 3.38 -5.45
CA GLY A 60 5.02 4.21 -4.30
C GLY A 60 5.29 3.42 -3.03
N THR A 61 5.23 4.14 -1.93
CA THR A 61 5.35 3.58 -0.59
C THR A 61 4.22 4.06 0.29
N TRP A 62 3.95 3.32 1.35
CA TRP A 62 2.97 3.71 2.34
C TRP A 62 3.52 3.57 3.75
N LYS A 63 2.94 4.32 4.68
CA LYS A 63 3.26 4.24 6.10
C LYS A 63 2.07 4.64 6.96
N GLU A 64 2.04 4.09 8.15
CA GLU A 64 1.13 4.48 9.22
C GLU A 64 1.70 5.68 9.96
N GLU A 65 0.81 6.57 10.37
CA GLU A 65 1.09 7.78 11.14
C GLU A 65 0.08 7.85 12.28
N ASP A 66 0.52 8.34 13.43
CA ASP A 66 -0.41 8.79 14.47
C ASP A 66 -0.58 10.30 14.36
N ILE A 67 -1.82 10.73 14.10
CA ILE A 67 -2.17 12.15 14.03
C ILE A 67 -3.18 12.43 15.13
N LEU A 68 -2.69 13.00 16.23
CA LEU A 68 -3.51 13.37 17.39
C LEU A 68 -4.26 12.17 18.00
N GLY A 69 -3.58 11.02 18.14
CA GLY A 69 -4.16 9.80 18.71
C GLY A 69 -5.09 9.05 17.76
N LYS A 70 -5.04 9.35 16.46
CA LYS A 70 -5.79 8.66 15.42
C LYS A 70 -4.83 8.08 14.40
N SER A 71 -5.01 6.80 14.08
CA SER A 71 -4.30 6.16 12.98
C SER A 71 -4.63 6.84 11.67
N ALA A 72 -3.61 7.16 10.90
CA ALA A 72 -3.66 7.70 9.56
C ALA A 72 -2.68 6.92 8.69
N ILE A 73 -3.00 6.79 7.40
CA ILE A 73 -2.12 6.11 6.43
C ILE A 73 -1.75 7.11 5.35
N TRP A 74 -0.46 7.29 5.13
CA TRP A 74 0.05 8.13 4.05
C TRP A 74 0.63 7.26 2.95
N VAL A 75 0.03 7.34 1.77
CA VAL A 75 0.51 6.63 0.57
C VAL A 75 1.09 7.65 -0.40
N SER A 76 2.36 7.52 -0.75
CA SER A 76 3.06 8.45 -1.65
C SER A 76 3.52 7.72 -2.91
N PHE A 77 3.13 8.23 -4.07
CA PHE A 77 3.45 7.70 -5.39
C PHE A 77 4.35 8.66 -6.15
N GLU A 78 5.21 8.10 -7.00
CA GLU A 78 5.99 8.86 -7.97
C GLU A 78 5.34 8.78 -9.35
N GLY A 79 5.31 9.92 -10.04
CA GLY A 79 4.89 10.02 -11.43
C GLY A 79 5.96 9.52 -12.40
N PRO A 80 5.62 9.41 -13.70
CA PRO A 80 6.53 8.89 -14.72
C PRO A 80 7.77 9.77 -14.92
N THR A 81 8.86 9.18 -15.40
CA THR A 81 10.16 9.84 -15.56
C THR A 81 10.13 11.05 -16.50
N GLU A 82 9.27 11.03 -17.50
CA GLU A 82 9.12 12.09 -18.50
C GLU A 82 8.43 13.32 -17.91
N LYS A 83 7.57 13.12 -16.91
CA LYS A 83 6.83 14.18 -16.22
C LYS A 83 6.78 13.90 -14.71
N PRO A 84 7.90 14.11 -14.00
CA PRO A 84 8.02 13.67 -12.62
C PRO A 84 7.18 14.53 -11.68
N PHE A 85 6.36 13.87 -10.87
CA PHE A 85 5.61 14.47 -9.78
C PHE A 85 5.54 13.50 -8.61
N ARG A 86 5.19 13.99 -7.42
CA ARG A 86 4.78 13.16 -6.29
C ARG A 86 3.32 13.39 -6.00
N LEU A 87 2.59 12.29 -5.80
CA LEU A 87 1.18 12.28 -5.41
C LEU A 87 1.07 11.61 -4.05
N ARG A 88 0.32 12.18 -3.11
CA ARG A 88 0.06 11.61 -1.80
C ARG A 88 -1.42 11.48 -1.55
N PHE A 89 -1.83 10.31 -1.11
CA PHE A 89 -3.12 10.07 -0.47
C PHE A 89 -2.91 10.05 1.04
N GLU A 90 -3.80 10.76 1.75
CA GLU A 90 -3.94 10.73 3.19
C GLU A 90 -5.24 9.99 3.48
N LEU A 91 -5.12 8.87 4.20
CA LEU A 91 -6.21 7.95 4.46
C LEU A 91 -6.44 7.84 5.96
N GLN A 92 -7.69 7.59 6.34
CA GLN A 92 -8.09 7.32 7.70
C GLN A 92 -8.84 5.98 7.75
N PRO A 93 -8.43 5.03 8.61
CA PRO A 93 -9.16 3.79 8.79
C PRO A 93 -10.58 4.04 9.31
N GLU A 94 -11.57 3.38 8.68
CA GLU A 94 -12.96 3.35 9.11
C GLU A 94 -13.50 1.92 9.04
N GLY A 95 -13.34 1.17 10.13
CA GLY A 95 -13.61 -0.26 10.13
C GLY A 95 -12.65 -1.00 9.20
N LYS A 96 -13.18 -1.65 8.17
CA LYS A 96 -12.37 -2.31 7.13
C LYS A 96 -12.09 -1.40 5.93
N ASP A 97 -12.72 -0.23 5.87
CA ASP A 97 -12.59 0.70 4.77
C ASP A 97 -11.51 1.75 5.07
N LEU A 98 -11.06 2.43 4.02
CA LEU A 98 -10.14 3.57 4.10
C LEU A 98 -10.83 4.82 3.56
N ARG A 99 -11.10 5.80 4.43
CA ARG A 99 -11.58 7.11 4.02
C ARG A 99 -10.43 7.94 3.46
N VAL A 100 -10.60 8.51 2.28
CA VAL A 100 -9.65 9.49 1.72
C VAL A 100 -9.91 10.85 2.37
N THR A 101 -8.99 11.30 3.22
CA THR A 101 -9.10 12.57 3.94
C THR A 101 -8.31 13.70 3.28
N GLY A 102 -7.34 13.36 2.43
CA GLY A 102 -6.57 14.34 1.67
C GLY A 102 -5.93 13.73 0.43
N ILE A 103 -5.80 14.54 -0.63
CA ILE A 103 -4.90 14.26 -1.74
C ILE A 103 -4.00 15.48 -1.92
N LYS A 104 -2.70 15.25 -2.05
CA LYS A 104 -1.73 16.31 -2.29
C LYS A 104 -0.83 15.93 -3.46
N ALA A 105 -0.44 16.89 -4.28
CA ALA A 105 0.50 16.65 -5.36
C ALA A 105 1.55 17.74 -5.46
N ARG A 106 2.71 17.42 -6.05
CA ARG A 106 3.71 18.41 -6.44
C ARG A 106 4.51 17.93 -7.64
N PRO A 107 4.92 18.82 -8.55
CA PRO A 107 6.02 18.54 -9.46
C PRO A 107 7.31 18.25 -8.67
N LEU A 108 8.23 17.43 -9.21
CA LEU A 108 9.57 17.32 -8.65
C LEU A 108 10.43 18.49 -9.12
N GLY A 109 11.19 19.11 -8.20
CA GLY A 109 12.04 20.26 -8.51
C GLY A 109 12.38 21.11 -7.28
N LYS A 110 13.33 22.04 -7.44
CA LYS A 110 13.75 22.94 -6.34
C LYS A 110 12.60 23.88 -5.97
N GLY A 111 12.29 23.96 -4.67
CA GLY A 111 11.28 24.89 -4.14
C GLY A 111 9.83 24.41 -4.27
N THR A 112 9.56 23.22 -4.83
CA THR A 112 8.20 22.71 -4.97
C THR A 112 7.68 22.12 -3.65
N ARG A 113 6.38 22.30 -3.39
CA ARG A 113 5.71 21.84 -2.17
C ARG A 113 4.47 21.03 -2.54
N LEU A 114 4.11 20.08 -1.68
CA LEU A 114 2.86 19.34 -1.79
C LEU A 114 1.69 20.32 -1.62
N THR A 115 0.90 20.48 -2.68
CA THR A 115 -0.31 21.30 -2.68
C THR A 115 -1.55 20.40 -2.62
N PRO A 116 -2.54 20.72 -1.78
CA PRO A 116 -3.81 20.00 -1.74
C PRO A 116 -4.51 20.01 -3.10
N ILE A 117 -5.10 18.87 -3.44
CA ILE A 117 -6.10 18.74 -4.51
C ILE A 117 -7.46 18.73 -3.82
N GLU A 118 -8.41 19.50 -4.35
CA GLU A 118 -9.77 19.52 -3.84
C GLU A 118 -10.40 18.11 -3.91
N LEU A 119 -10.95 17.67 -2.79
CA LEU A 119 -11.68 16.41 -2.67
C LEU A 119 -13.17 16.67 -2.86
N LYS A 120 -13.78 15.91 -3.76
CA LYS A 120 -15.24 15.91 -3.93
C LYS A 120 -15.87 14.88 -2.99
N GLY A 121 -16.69 15.34 -2.05
CA GLY A 121 -17.40 14.48 -1.10
C GLY A 121 -16.46 13.82 -0.09
N THR A 122 -16.83 12.63 0.39
CA THR A 122 -16.06 11.82 1.35
C THR A 122 -15.75 10.45 0.74
N PRO A 123 -14.74 10.34 -0.15
CA PRO A 123 -14.44 9.09 -0.82
C PRO A 123 -14.04 8.00 0.17
N ILE A 124 -14.62 6.82 0.01
CA ILE A 124 -14.31 5.61 0.77
C ILE A 124 -13.73 4.58 -0.19
N LEU A 125 -12.63 3.95 0.21
CA LEU A 125 -12.04 2.80 -0.47
C LEU A 125 -12.35 1.56 0.35
N SER A 126 -13.09 0.62 -0.23
CA SER A 126 -13.45 -0.63 0.43
C SER A 126 -12.53 -1.76 0.01
N PRO A 127 -12.30 -2.76 0.86
CA PRO A 127 -11.55 -3.95 0.50
C PRO A 127 -12.07 -4.55 -0.81
N SER A 128 -11.15 -4.94 -1.67
CA SER A 128 -11.45 -5.53 -2.98
C SER A 128 -10.48 -6.66 -3.27
N ASP A 129 -10.93 -7.65 -4.03
CA ASP A 129 -10.03 -8.70 -4.50
C ASP A 129 -8.86 -8.10 -5.30
N PRO A 130 -7.64 -8.67 -5.18
CA PRO A 130 -6.52 -8.27 -6.00
C PRO A 130 -6.88 -8.48 -7.47
N LYS A 131 -6.99 -7.39 -8.23
CA LYS A 131 -6.97 -7.47 -9.70
C LYS A 131 -5.53 -7.27 -10.14
N ILE A 132 -4.75 -8.35 -10.05
CA ILE A 132 -3.43 -8.46 -10.68
C ILE A 132 -3.65 -8.74 -12.17
#